data_AF-A0A074LVY4-F1
#
_entry.id   AF-A0A074LVY4-F1
#
_cell.length_a   1.000
_cell.length_b   1.000
_cell.length_c   1.000
_cell.angle_alpha   90.00
_cell.angle_beta   90.00
_cell.angle_gamma   90.00
#
_symmetry.space_group_name_H-M   'P 1'
#
loop_
_entity.id
_entity.type
_entity.pdbx_description
1 polymer ?
#
loop_
_entity_poly.entity_id
_entity_poly.type
_entity_poly.pdbx_seq_one_letter_code
_entity_poly.pdbx_strand_id
1 'polypeptide(L)' 'MAMLTDEMLLDSYQMAIELKLECDFIALLLAEIHKRNLEMNTAVVLH' A
#
# COMPACT_ATOMS: atom_id res chain seq x y z
N MET A 1 -9.34 -6.01 0.46
CA MET A 1 -10.14 -4.82 0.06
C MET A 1 -10.38 -4.83 -1.46
N ALA A 2 -11.48 -5.43 -1.94
CA ALA A 2 -11.72 -5.55 -3.40
C ALA A 2 -12.37 -4.31 -4.05
N MET A 3 -12.81 -3.33 -3.24
CA MET A 3 -13.51 -2.13 -3.75
C MET A 3 -12.62 -0.89 -3.88
N LEU A 4 -11.38 -0.93 -3.37
CA LEU A 4 -10.44 0.18 -3.56
C LEU A 4 -9.80 0.05 -4.93
N THR A 5 -9.79 1.14 -5.69
CA THR A 5 -8.94 1.28 -6.86
C THR A 5 -7.48 1.31 -6.43
N ASP A 6 -6.61 1.05 -7.39
CA ASP A 6 -5.16 1.00 -7.21
C ASP A 6 -4.59 2.27 -6.54
N GLU A 7 -5.05 3.44 -6.99
CA GLU A 7 -4.70 4.75 -6.43
C GLU A 7 -5.17 4.91 -4.99
N MET A 8 -6.43 4.56 -4.71
CA MET A 8 -6.99 4.67 -3.35
C MET A 8 -6.32 3.70 -2.36
N LEU A 9 -5.85 2.54 -2.85
CA LEU A 9 -5.15 1.56 -2.01
C LEU A 9 -3.78 2.10 -1.57
N LEU A 10 -3.04 2.74 -2.49
CA LEU A 10 -1.78 3.41 -2.21
C LEU A 10 -1.96 4.60 -1.26
N ASP A 11 -2.96 5.45 -1.53
CA ASP A 11 -3.29 6.60 -0.69
C ASP A 11 -3.69 6.17 0.74
N SER A 12 -4.53 5.13 0.85
CA SER A 12 -4.93 4.55 2.14
C SER A 12 -3.73 3.98 2.90
N TYR A 13 -2.75 3.37 2.21
CA TYR A 13 -1.53 2.86 2.83
C TYR A 13 -0.66 4.00 3.37
N GLN A 14 -0.49 5.07 2.60
CA GLN A 14 0.25 6.25 3.05
C GLN A 14 -0.42 6.92 4.25
N MET A 15 -1.74 7.16 4.17
CA MET A 15 -2.51 7.71 5.29
C MET A 15 -2.44 6.80 6.53
N ALA A 16 -2.49 5.48 6.37
CA ALA A 16 -2.40 4.54 7.48
C ALA A 16 -1.04 4.64 8.21
N ILE A 17 0.05 4.85 7.47
CA ILE A 17 1.37 5.10 8.04
C ILE A 17 1.42 6.46 8.74
N GLU A 18 0.92 7.52 8.09
CA GLU A 18 0.92 8.88 8.65
C GLU A 18 0.14 8.98 9.95
N LEU A 19 -1.04 8.33 9.98
CA LEU A 19 -1.92 8.27 11.14
C LEU A 19 -1.46 7.25 12.18
N LYS A 20 -0.39 6.48 11.91
CA LYS A 20 0.13 5.39 12.76
C LYS A 20 -0.98 4.42 13.17
N LEU A 21 -1.77 3.99 12.18
CA LEU A 21 -2.78 2.95 12.38
C LEU A 21 -2.11 1.62 12.75
N GLU A 22 -2.94 0.65 13.12
CA GLU A 22 -2.47 -0.65 13.57
C GLU A 22 -1.61 -1.34 12.50
N CYS A 23 -0.51 -1.95 12.95
CA CYS A 23 0.42 -2.63 12.06
C CYS A 23 -0.25 -3.73 11.23
N ASP A 24 -1.25 -4.41 11.81
CA ASP A 24 -2.04 -5.43 11.11
C ASP A 24 -2.84 -4.82 9.94
N PHE A 25 -3.38 -3.61 10.10
CA PHE A 25 -4.10 -2.92 9.03
C PHE A 25 -3.15 -2.50 7.90
N ILE A 26 -1.99 -1.95 8.25
CA ILE A 26 -0.94 -1.57 7.29
C ILE A 26 -0.44 -2.81 6.52
N ALA A 27 -0.25 -3.94 7.22
CA ALA A 27 0.17 -5.20 6.62
C ALA A 27 -0.89 -5.75 5.65
N LEU A 28 -2.18 -5.62 5.95
CA LEU A 28 -3.26 -6.01 5.04
C LEU A 28 -3.27 -5.16 3.76
N LEU A 29 -3.04 -3.86 3.86
CA LEU A 29 -2.91 -2.98 2.70
C LEU A 29 -1.70 -3.35 1.85
N LEU A 30 -0.53 -3.56 2.49
CA LEU A 30 0.69 -4.00 1.82
C LEU A 30 0.49 -5.33 1.07
N ALA A 31 -0.18 -6.30 1.71
CA ALA A 31 -0.47 -7.59 1.10
C ALA A 31 -1.36 -7.47 -0.13
N GLU A 32 -2.36 -6.58 -0.11
CA GLU A 32 -3.22 -6.35 -1.29
C GLU A 32 -2.46 -5.58 -2.39
N ILE A 33 -1.59 -4.62 -2.05
CA ILE A 33 -0.72 -3.90 -3.01
C ILE A 33 0.19 -4.90 -3.74
N HIS A 34 0.87 -5.76 -2.99
CA HIS A 34 1.73 -6.81 -3.56
C HIS A 34 0.92 -7.81 -4.41
N LYS A 35 -0.26 -8.22 -3.95
CA LYS A 35 -1.12 -9.17 -4.67
C LYS A 35 -1.59 -8.64 -6.02
N ARG A 36 -1.81 -7.32 -6.13
CA ARG A 36 -2.18 -6.66 -7.39
C ARG A 36 -0.97 -6.31 -8.26
N ASN A 37 0.24 -6.60 -7.78
CA ASN A 37 1.50 -6.19 -8.41
C ASN A 37 1.50 -4.68 -8.73
N LEU A 38 0.89 -3.90 -7.83
CA LEU A 38 0.95 -2.45 -7.92
C LEU A 38 2.39 -2.07 -7.66
N GLU A 39 3.10 -1.74 -8.74
CA GLU A 39 4.41 -1.13 -8.62
C GLU A 39 4.21 0.15 -7.82
N MET A 40 4.47 0.08 -6.50
CA MET A 40 4.99 1.24 -5.81
C MET A 40 6.16 1.65 -6.68
N ASN A 41 6.03 2.77 -7.36
CA ASN A 41 7.09 3.36 -8.16
C ASN A 41 8.20 3.88 -7.21
N THR A 42 8.58 3.07 -6.21
CA THR A 42 9.95 2.97 -5.78
C THR A 42 10.71 2.45 -6.98
N ALA A 43 11.06 3.37 -7.88
CA ALA A 43 12.32 3.33 -8.58
C ALA A 43 13.41 3.25 -7.50
N VAL A 44 13.54 2.08 -6.87
CA VAL A 44 14.78 1.66 -6.28
C VAL A 44 15.67 1.50 -7.49
N VAL A 45 16.43 2.57 -7.72
CA VAL A 45 17.76 2.55 -8.30
C VAL A 45 18.46 1.31 -7.76
N LEU A 46 18.30 0.17 -8.44
CA LEU A 46 19.13 -0.99 -8.22
C LEU A 46 20.40 -0.72 -9.01
N HIS A 47 21.36 -0.18 -8.26
CA HIS A 47 22.73 0.09 -8.67
C HIS A 47 23.49 -1.20 -8.99
#